data_AF-A0A182SIE1-F1
#
_entry.id   AF-A0A182SIE1-F1
#
_cell.length_a   1.000
_cell.length_b   1.000
_cell.length_c   1.000
_cell.angle_alpha   90.00
_cell.angle_beta   90.00
_cell.angle_gamma   90.00
#
_symmetry.space_group_name_H-M   'P 1'
#
loop_
_entity.id
_entity.type
_entity.pdbx_description
1 polymer ?
#
loop_
_entity_poly.entity_id
_entity_poly.type
_entity_poly.pdbx_seq_one_letter_code
_entity_poly.pdbx_strand_id
1 'polypeptide(L)'
;FNTSDYKEEWGTKTESDPDTCQYRGYRNGPDADEQYGLSPHYWHVFAARLAFVVIFEHIVFVLTGIMQFIIPDIPIEVKTQMQREQLLAKEAKYQHGLKKSRETDYEEILHTLREQSNNSRQAGAVPIVEIAAQSMPVDHSLKSTAPSTVSPDVRCSFANIR
;
A
#
# COMPACT_ATOMS: atom_id res chain seq x y z
N PHE A 1 -20.47 41.39 -17.82
CA PHE A 1 -20.28 42.33 -16.70
C PHE A 1 -20.70 43.69 -17.20
N ASN A 2 -21.47 44.44 -16.42
CA ASN A 2 -21.71 45.85 -16.72
C ASN A 2 -20.55 46.67 -16.13
N THR A 3 -19.96 47.51 -16.96
CA THR A 3 -18.83 48.38 -16.61
C THR A 3 -19.19 49.43 -15.56
N SER A 4 -20.49 49.79 -15.43
CA SER A 4 -20.96 50.66 -14.34
C SER A 4 -20.67 50.12 -12.94
N ASP A 5 -20.46 48.81 -12.81
CA ASP A 5 -20.37 48.11 -11.54
C ASP A 5 -18.91 47.99 -11.05
N TYR A 6 -17.95 48.62 -11.75
CA TYR A 6 -16.60 48.82 -11.25
C TYR A 6 -16.59 49.82 -10.08
N LYS A 7 -15.96 49.44 -8.95
CA LYS A 7 -15.64 50.42 -7.90
C LYS A 7 -14.55 51.37 -8.41
N GLU A 8 -14.51 52.59 -7.86
CA GLU A 8 -13.61 53.68 -8.30
C GLU A 8 -12.11 53.31 -8.33
N GLU A 9 -11.69 52.35 -7.49
CA GLU A 9 -10.31 51.86 -7.38
C GLU A 9 -9.86 50.90 -8.51
N TRP A 10 -10.77 50.42 -9.39
CA TRP A 10 -10.45 49.43 -10.44
C TRP A 10 -10.49 49.99 -11.88
N GLY A 11 -11.17 51.11 -12.11
CA GLY A 11 -11.29 51.73 -13.44
C GLY A 11 -10.08 52.57 -13.84
N THR A 12 -9.85 52.78 -15.14
CA THR A 12 -8.80 53.69 -15.61
C THR A 12 -9.37 55.09 -15.85
N LYS A 13 -8.75 56.14 -15.30
CA LYS A 13 -9.25 57.52 -15.43
C LYS A 13 -8.84 58.19 -16.77
N THR A 14 -8.51 57.39 -17.79
CA THR A 14 -7.77 57.84 -18.99
C THR A 14 -8.41 57.40 -20.31
N GLU A 15 -9.31 56.42 -20.29
CA GLU A 15 -10.00 55.89 -21.48
C GLU A 15 -11.50 55.72 -21.17
N SER A 16 -12.34 55.68 -22.21
CA SER A 16 -13.77 55.40 -22.03
C SER A 16 -13.99 53.89 -22.06
N ASP A 17 -14.13 53.28 -20.88
CA ASP A 17 -14.48 51.87 -20.77
C ASP A 17 -15.82 51.57 -21.52
N PRO A 18 -15.94 50.42 -22.22
CA PRO A 18 -17.17 50.06 -22.94
C PRO A 18 -18.27 49.56 -21.99
N ASP A 19 -19.54 49.81 -22.30
CA ASP A 19 -20.70 49.51 -21.43
C ASP A 19 -20.70 48.10 -20.81
N THR A 20 -20.23 47.09 -21.55
CA THR A 20 -20.12 45.72 -21.02
C THR A 20 -18.79 45.05 -21.37
N CYS A 21 -18.29 44.27 -20.40
CA CYS A 21 -17.09 43.46 -20.52
C CYS A 21 -17.41 41.97 -20.28
N GLN A 22 -16.78 41.08 -21.05
CA GLN A 22 -16.92 39.63 -20.87
C GLN A 22 -15.67 39.03 -20.22
N TYR A 23 -15.87 38.18 -19.21
CA TYR A 23 -14.82 37.44 -18.52
C TYR A 23 -15.22 35.96 -18.42
N ARG A 24 -14.22 35.06 -18.32
CA ARG A 24 -14.47 33.63 -18.33
C ARG A 24 -14.90 33.12 -16.95
N GLY A 25 -16.21 33.08 -16.69
CA GLY A 25 -16.80 32.54 -15.46
C GLY A 25 -18.24 32.06 -15.63
N TYR A 26 -18.66 31.10 -14.79
CA TYR A 26 -20.03 30.58 -14.76
C TYR A 26 -20.89 31.37 -13.76
N ARG A 27 -21.19 32.63 -14.10
CA ARG A 27 -22.01 33.53 -13.30
C ARG A 27 -23.23 34.01 -14.09
N ASN A 28 -24.26 34.41 -13.37
CA ASN A 28 -25.48 34.95 -13.95
C ASN A 28 -25.22 36.30 -14.66
N GLY A 29 -26.10 36.65 -15.60
CA GLY A 29 -26.06 37.93 -16.32
C GLY A 29 -26.35 39.15 -15.43
N PRO A 30 -26.26 40.37 -15.98
CA PRO A 30 -26.68 41.57 -15.27
C PRO A 30 -28.22 41.63 -15.08
N ASP A 31 -28.99 41.02 -15.99
CA ASP A 31 -30.46 41.10 -16.05
C ASP A 31 -31.19 40.00 -15.27
N ALA A 32 -30.50 39.32 -14.34
CA ALA A 32 -31.03 38.17 -13.58
C ALA A 32 -31.22 38.54 -12.10
N ASP A 33 -32.23 37.94 -11.45
CA ASP A 33 -32.60 38.22 -10.04
C ASP A 33 -31.41 38.09 -9.06
N GLU A 34 -30.52 37.12 -9.30
CA GLU A 34 -29.22 37.00 -8.63
C GLU A 34 -28.09 37.53 -9.52
N GLN A 35 -27.98 38.86 -9.65
CA GLN A 35 -26.97 39.54 -10.46
C GLN A 35 -25.55 39.06 -10.11
N TYR A 36 -24.80 38.59 -11.11
CA TYR A 36 -23.46 38.00 -10.97
C TYR A 36 -23.34 36.81 -9.98
N GLY A 37 -24.47 36.26 -9.52
CA GLY A 37 -24.54 35.06 -8.69
C GLY A 37 -23.90 33.84 -9.38
N LEU A 38 -23.61 32.80 -8.59
CA LEU A 38 -22.97 31.59 -9.12
C LEU A 38 -24.03 30.75 -9.84
N SER A 39 -23.93 30.65 -11.17
CA SER A 39 -24.97 30.01 -11.97
C SER A 39 -25.11 28.53 -11.61
N PRO A 40 -26.32 27.93 -11.62
CA PRO A 40 -26.50 26.49 -11.42
C PRO A 40 -25.62 25.63 -12.32
N HIS A 41 -25.25 26.09 -13.52
CA HIS A 41 -24.31 25.41 -14.41
C HIS A 41 -22.89 25.26 -13.84
N TYR A 42 -22.44 26.17 -12.96
CA TYR A 42 -21.16 26.04 -12.24
C TYR A 42 -21.12 24.73 -11.45
N TRP A 43 -22.17 24.46 -10.68
CA TRP A 43 -22.28 23.29 -9.82
C TRP A 43 -22.30 21.99 -10.61
N HIS A 44 -22.98 21.97 -11.76
CA HIS A 44 -22.97 20.83 -12.68
C HIS A 44 -21.57 20.57 -13.26
N VAL A 45 -20.84 21.61 -13.70
CA VAL A 45 -19.46 21.47 -14.21
C VAL A 45 -18.49 21.06 -13.10
N PHE A 46 -18.67 21.56 -11.88
CA PHE A 46 -17.89 21.18 -10.71
C PHE A 46 -18.11 19.70 -10.34
N ALA A 47 -19.37 19.28 -10.20
CA ALA A 47 -19.74 17.89 -9.92
C ALA A 47 -19.26 16.93 -11.01
N ALA A 48 -19.36 17.30 -12.30
CA ALA A 48 -18.87 16.48 -13.40
C ALA A 48 -17.34 16.29 -13.37
N ARG A 49 -16.58 17.34 -12.99
CA ARG A 49 -15.12 17.24 -12.81
C ARG A 49 -14.74 16.31 -11.66
N LEU A 50 -15.43 16.41 -10.51
CA LEU A 50 -15.20 15.50 -9.39
C LEU A 50 -15.57 14.05 -9.74
N ALA A 51 -16.75 13.84 -10.34
CA ALA A 51 -17.20 12.51 -10.76
C ALA A 51 -16.24 11.86 -11.76
N PHE A 52 -15.69 12.62 -12.72
CA PHE A 52 -14.67 12.12 -13.64
C PHE A 52 -13.41 11.63 -12.92
N VAL A 53 -12.89 12.39 -11.95
CA VAL A 53 -11.71 11.99 -11.15
C VAL A 53 -12.02 10.72 -10.35
N VAL A 54 -13.15 10.66 -9.65
CA VAL A 54 -13.55 9.50 -8.84
C VAL A 54 -13.75 8.26 -9.70
N ILE A 55 -14.39 8.36 -10.87
CA ILE A 55 -14.59 7.23 -11.78
C ILE A 55 -13.24 6.75 -12.33
N PHE A 56 -12.34 7.66 -12.71
CA PHE A 56 -11.00 7.29 -13.17
C PHE A 56 -10.18 6.61 -12.07
N GLU A 57 -10.23 7.11 -10.84
CA GLU A 57 -9.60 6.50 -9.66
C GLU A 57 -10.12 5.06 -9.43
N HIS A 58 -11.44 4.85 -9.49
CA HIS A 58 -12.03 3.51 -9.35
C HIS A 58 -11.59 2.57 -10.48
N ILE A 59 -11.50 3.05 -11.73
CA ILE A 59 -11.00 2.24 -12.85
C ILE A 59 -9.53 1.86 -12.63
N VAL A 60 -8.67 2.81 -12.23
CA VAL A 60 -7.25 2.53 -11.96
C VAL A 60 -7.10 1.55 -10.79
N PHE A 61 -7.86 1.73 -9.71
CA PHE A 61 -7.86 0.83 -8.54
C PHE A 61 -8.33 -0.59 -8.87
N VAL A 62 -9.36 -0.73 -9.71
CA VAL A 62 -9.82 -2.04 -10.19
C VAL A 62 -8.77 -2.68 -11.10
N LEU A 63 -8.12 -1.92 -12.00
CA LEU A 63 -7.06 -2.44 -12.87
C LEU A 63 -5.80 -2.88 -12.09
N THR A 64 -5.40 -2.15 -11.05
CA THR A 64 -4.26 -2.56 -10.20
C THR A 64 -4.61 -3.73 -9.30
N GLY A 65 -5.83 -3.80 -8.77
CA GLY A 65 -6.34 -4.98 -8.05
C GLY A 65 -6.42 -6.23 -8.94
N ILE A 66 -6.85 -6.09 -10.19
CA ILE A 66 -6.83 -7.17 -11.19
C ILE A 66 -5.39 -7.59 -11.51
N MET A 67 -4.44 -6.65 -11.65
CA MET A 67 -3.01 -6.99 -11.83
C MET A 67 -2.46 -7.80 -10.65
N GLN A 68 -2.76 -7.41 -9.41
CA GLN A 68 -2.39 -8.16 -8.20
C GLN A 68 -3.05 -9.55 -8.14
N PHE A 69 -4.24 -9.71 -8.71
CA PHE A 69 -4.90 -11.02 -8.83
C PHE A 69 -4.31 -11.90 -9.96
N ILE A 70 -3.90 -11.29 -11.08
CA ILE A 70 -3.28 -11.98 -12.23
C ILE A 70 -1.83 -12.40 -11.93
N ILE A 71 -1.13 -11.65 -11.09
CA ILE A 71 0.19 -12.00 -10.56
C ILE A 71 0.04 -12.38 -9.07
N PRO A 72 -0.55 -13.54 -8.74
CA PRO A 72 -0.56 -14.00 -7.35
C PRO A 72 0.90 -14.30 -6.93
N ASP A 73 1.34 -13.78 -5.79
CA ASP A 73 2.74 -13.80 -5.31
C ASP A 73 3.37 -15.20 -5.20
N ILE A 74 2.56 -16.26 -5.31
CA ILE A 74 2.98 -17.65 -5.31
C ILE A 74 2.51 -18.32 -6.63
N PRO A 75 3.37 -18.39 -7.68
CA PRO A 75 3.07 -19.11 -8.90
C PRO A 75 2.89 -20.62 -8.62
N ILE A 76 2.17 -21.30 -9.50
CA ILE A 76 1.70 -22.68 -9.27
C ILE A 76 2.87 -23.67 -9.06
N GLU A 77 4.00 -23.46 -9.74
CA GLU A 77 5.20 -24.28 -9.59
C GLU A 77 5.84 -24.19 -8.18
N VAL A 78 5.78 -23.02 -7.54
CA VAL A 78 6.26 -22.87 -6.15
C VAL A 78 5.33 -23.62 -5.18
N LYS A 79 4.03 -23.67 -5.47
CA LYS A 79 3.06 -24.45 -4.65
C LYS A 79 3.33 -25.95 -4.74
N THR A 80 3.63 -26.49 -5.93
CA THR A 80 3.93 -27.92 -6.09
C THR A 80 5.29 -28.30 -5.51
N GLN A 81 6.33 -27.46 -5.65
CA GLN A 81 7.62 -27.71 -5.00
C GLN A 81 7.52 -27.62 -3.47
N MET A 82 6.85 -26.59 -2.92
CA MET A 82 6.65 -26.47 -1.46
C MET A 82 5.83 -27.64 -0.89
N GLN A 83 4.83 -28.17 -1.61
CA GLN A 83 4.13 -29.39 -1.20
C GLN A 83 5.06 -30.61 -1.17
N ARG A 84 5.94 -30.77 -2.18
CA ARG A 84 6.92 -31.86 -2.23
C ARG A 84 7.93 -31.79 -1.08
N GLU A 85 8.46 -30.60 -0.80
CA GLU A 85 9.36 -30.38 0.35
C GLU A 85 8.66 -30.66 1.69
N GLN A 86 7.40 -30.24 1.85
CA GLN A 86 6.63 -30.53 3.05
C GLN A 86 6.36 -32.03 3.25
N LEU A 87 6.20 -32.81 2.18
CA LEU A 87 6.07 -34.27 2.26
C LEU A 87 7.41 -34.90 2.69
N LEU A 88 8.51 -34.58 2.01
CA LEU A 88 9.85 -35.06 2.36
C LEU A 88 10.25 -34.70 3.80
N ALA A 89 9.93 -33.49 4.26
CA ALA A 89 10.18 -33.05 5.63
C ALA A 89 9.32 -33.78 6.68
N LYS A 90 8.07 -34.17 6.34
CA LYS A 90 7.22 -35.01 7.21
C LYS A 90 7.75 -36.43 7.30
N GLU A 91 8.10 -37.03 6.16
CA GLU A 91 8.66 -38.39 6.09
C GLU A 91 10.00 -38.49 6.83
N ALA A 92 10.90 -37.51 6.66
CA ALA A 92 12.16 -37.44 7.38
C ALA A 92 11.97 -37.35 8.90
N LYS A 93 11.02 -36.51 9.37
CA LYS A 93 10.68 -36.40 10.80
C LYS A 93 10.08 -37.70 11.34
N TYR A 94 9.18 -38.34 10.60
CA TYR A 94 8.56 -39.60 11.00
C TYR A 94 9.58 -40.75 11.10
N GLN A 95 10.45 -40.88 10.10
CA GLN A 95 11.57 -41.83 10.10
C GLN A 95 12.56 -41.57 11.25
N HIS A 96 12.86 -40.32 11.57
CA HIS A 96 13.74 -39.99 12.70
C HIS A 96 13.07 -40.30 14.05
N GLY A 97 11.76 -40.07 14.18
CA GLY A 97 10.99 -40.45 15.36
C GLY A 97 10.99 -41.97 15.59
N LEU A 98 10.65 -42.74 14.55
CA LEU A 98 10.65 -44.21 14.59
C LEU A 98 12.03 -44.82 14.82
N LYS A 99 13.10 -44.24 14.25
CA LYS A 99 14.46 -44.69 14.53
C LYS A 99 14.82 -44.46 15.99
N LYS A 100 14.52 -43.28 16.54
CA LYS A 100 14.80 -42.97 17.95
C LYS A 100 13.98 -43.80 18.93
N SER A 101 12.69 -44.06 18.68
CA SER A 101 11.91 -44.95 19.55
C SER A 101 12.52 -46.35 19.53
N ARG A 102 12.71 -46.94 18.35
CA ARG A 102 13.27 -48.29 18.17
C ARG A 102 14.68 -48.44 18.77
N GLU A 103 15.51 -47.39 18.71
CA GLU A 103 16.83 -47.36 19.34
C GLU A 103 16.73 -47.32 20.88
N THR A 104 15.76 -46.59 21.42
CA THR A 104 15.42 -46.61 22.86
C THR A 104 14.88 -47.99 23.28
N ASP A 105 13.98 -48.58 22.48
CA ASP A 105 13.39 -49.90 22.72
C ASP A 105 14.48 -50.99 22.75
N TYR A 106 15.49 -50.91 21.85
CA TYR A 106 16.63 -51.83 21.86
C TYR A 106 17.56 -51.61 23.05
N GLU A 107 17.84 -50.38 23.47
CA GLU A 107 18.64 -50.12 24.68
C GLU A 107 17.94 -50.63 25.94
N GLU A 108 16.60 -50.51 26.05
CA GLU A 108 15.82 -51.09 27.16
C GLU A 108 15.85 -52.63 27.15
N ILE A 109 15.71 -53.26 25.97
CA ILE A 109 15.84 -54.71 25.82
C ILE A 109 17.27 -55.17 26.12
N LEU A 110 18.30 -54.42 25.70
CA LEU A 110 19.69 -54.72 26.02
C LEU A 110 20.00 -54.50 27.50
N HIS A 111 19.39 -53.50 28.15
CA HIS A 111 19.51 -53.30 29.60
C HIS A 111 18.89 -54.46 30.37
N THR A 112 17.66 -54.87 30.04
CA THR A 112 16.97 -55.98 30.73
C THR A 112 17.61 -57.35 30.46
N LEU A 113 18.10 -57.62 29.23
CA LEU A 113 18.95 -58.80 28.94
C LEU A 113 20.29 -58.74 29.69
N ARG A 114 20.89 -57.55 29.79
CA ARG A 114 22.10 -57.34 30.60
C ARG A 114 21.80 -57.56 32.07
N GLU A 115 20.67 -57.13 32.62
CA GLU A 115 20.29 -57.37 34.01
C GLU A 115 20.06 -58.86 34.30
N GLN A 116 19.45 -59.63 33.38
CA GLN A 116 19.36 -61.09 33.54
C GLN A 116 20.74 -61.76 33.64
N SER A 117 21.74 -61.28 32.89
CA SER A 117 23.13 -61.75 32.97
C SER A 117 23.88 -61.19 34.19
N ASN A 118 23.64 -59.92 34.51
CA ASN A 118 24.43 -59.12 35.43
C ASN A 118 23.83 -59.02 36.85
N ASN A 119 22.71 -59.71 37.11
CA ASN A 119 22.30 -60.16 38.44
C ASN A 119 23.35 -61.11 39.10
N SER A 120 24.45 -61.40 38.39
CA SER A 120 25.68 -61.93 38.98
C SER A 120 26.68 -60.87 39.47
N ARG A 121 26.80 -59.67 38.86
CA ARG A 121 27.91 -58.69 39.12
C ARG A 121 27.60 -57.20 38.87
N GLN A 122 27.14 -56.51 39.92
CA GLN A 122 27.78 -55.31 40.52
C GLN A 122 28.37 -54.17 39.62
N ALA A 123 27.83 -52.94 39.79
CA ALA A 123 28.39 -51.60 39.43
C ALA A 123 28.60 -51.28 37.92
N GLY A 124 28.67 -50.01 37.47
CA GLY A 124 28.47 -48.69 38.11
C GLY A 124 29.00 -47.51 37.25
N ALA A 125 28.82 -46.25 37.71
CA ALA A 125 29.37 -44.98 37.18
C ALA A 125 28.67 -44.25 35.98
N VAL A 126 29.06 -42.98 35.76
CA VAL A 126 28.49 -41.86 34.94
C VAL A 126 29.66 -40.88 34.59
N PRO A 127 29.55 -39.58 34.16
CA PRO A 127 28.67 -38.78 33.25
C PRO A 127 29.50 -37.91 32.21
N ILE A 128 29.06 -36.65 31.86
CA ILE A 128 29.77 -35.45 31.23
C ILE A 128 29.45 -35.18 29.72
N VAL A 129 28.97 -34.05 29.12
CA VAL A 129 29.03 -32.53 29.09
C VAL A 129 30.28 -31.83 28.50
N GLU A 130 30.27 -30.67 27.79
CA GLU A 130 29.21 -29.67 27.41
C GLU A 130 29.09 -29.43 25.85
N ILE A 131 29.17 -28.29 25.11
CA ILE A 131 29.48 -26.83 25.26
C ILE A 131 28.64 -25.98 24.22
N ALA A 132 28.50 -24.64 24.35
CA ALA A 132 27.64 -23.74 23.52
C ALA A 132 28.36 -22.65 22.63
N ALA A 133 27.60 -21.83 21.85
CA ALA A 133 28.04 -20.57 21.17
C ALA A 133 26.86 -19.64 20.70
N GLN A 134 27.10 -18.36 20.35
CA GLN A 134 26.06 -17.29 20.18
C GLN A 134 26.46 -16.13 19.21
N SER A 135 25.50 -15.34 18.65
CA SER A 135 25.54 -13.86 18.40
C SER A 135 24.35 -13.30 17.56
N MET A 136 24.40 -12.04 17.07
CA MET A 136 23.25 -11.08 16.95
C MET A 136 23.13 -10.26 15.61
N PRO A 137 22.06 -9.46 15.39
CA PRO A 137 21.61 -8.98 14.04
C PRO A 137 21.92 -7.49 13.69
N VAL A 138 21.34 -6.98 12.59
CA VAL A 138 21.51 -5.61 12.02
C VAL A 138 20.17 -5.02 11.50
N ASP A 139 20.00 -3.70 11.60
CA ASP A 139 18.82 -2.89 11.18
C ASP A 139 19.13 -1.93 10.00
N HIS A 140 18.10 -1.31 9.39
CA HIS A 140 18.25 -0.20 8.42
C HIS A 140 17.10 0.84 8.50
N SER A 141 17.40 2.12 8.20
CA SER A 141 16.47 3.27 8.36
C SER A 141 16.35 4.11 7.08
N LEU A 142 15.24 4.86 6.91
CA LEU A 142 14.91 5.62 5.69
C LEU A 142 13.90 6.77 5.88
N LYS A 143 14.25 8.02 5.48
CA LYS A 143 13.31 9.00 4.88
C LYS A 143 14.05 10.18 4.18
N SER A 144 13.36 10.86 3.29
CA SER A 144 13.72 12.12 2.60
C SER A 144 12.48 13.06 2.56
N THR A 145 12.64 14.34 2.17
CA THR A 145 11.72 15.17 1.33
C THR A 145 11.96 16.69 1.46
N ALA A 146 11.93 17.40 0.32
CA ALA A 146 11.67 18.85 0.12
C ALA A 146 11.38 19.07 -1.41
N PRO A 147 11.05 20.27 -1.97
CA PRO A 147 10.60 21.55 -1.40
C PRO A 147 9.38 22.19 -2.16
N SER A 148 9.20 23.52 -2.00
CA SER A 148 8.59 24.51 -2.96
C SER A 148 7.08 24.85 -2.91
N THR A 149 6.80 26.16 -3.09
CA THR A 149 5.48 26.80 -3.28
C THR A 149 5.66 28.10 -4.10
N VAL A 150 4.70 28.44 -4.99
CA VAL A 150 4.68 29.68 -5.80
C VAL A 150 3.22 30.09 -6.07
N SER A 151 2.92 31.40 -6.09
CA SER A 151 1.60 31.97 -6.41
C SER A 151 1.66 32.92 -7.62
N PRO A 152 0.65 32.94 -8.51
CA PRO A 152 0.51 33.93 -9.58
C PRO A 152 -0.59 34.99 -9.34
N ASP A 153 -0.45 36.12 -10.03
CA ASP A 153 -1.36 37.29 -10.04
C ASP A 153 -2.67 36.99 -10.83
N VAL A 154 -3.77 37.71 -10.53
CA VAL A 154 -5.09 37.54 -11.16
C VAL A 154 -5.62 38.88 -11.67
N ARG A 155 -5.21 39.25 -12.88
CA ARG A 155 -5.76 40.38 -13.65
C ARG A 155 -6.58 39.83 -14.82
N CYS A 156 -7.70 40.47 -15.17
CA CYS A 156 -8.49 40.04 -16.33
C CYS A 156 -7.67 40.19 -17.62
N SER A 157 -7.44 39.08 -18.30
CA SER A 157 -6.69 39.01 -19.57
C SER A 157 -7.45 38.14 -20.57
N PHE A 158 -7.17 38.36 -21.86
CA PHE A 158 -7.81 37.74 -23.03
C PHE A 158 -9.29 38.09 -23.26
N ALA A 159 -9.53 39.34 -23.62
CA ALA A 159 -10.57 39.70 -24.58
C ALA A 159 -10.09 39.42 -26.02
N ASN A 160 -9.94 38.15 -26.40
CA ASN A 160 -10.02 37.65 -27.80
C ASN A 160 -9.82 36.13 -27.88
N ILE A 161 -10.92 35.39 -28.10
CA ILE A 161 -10.95 34.15 -28.88
C ILE A 161 -12.15 34.27 -29.81
N ARG A 162 -11.98 33.88 -31.07
CA ARG A 162 -12.93 34.00 -32.18
C ARG A 162 -13.31 32.62 -32.70
#